data_AF-A0A7J7KQX8-F1
#
_entry.id   AF-A0A7J7KQX8-F1
#
_cell.length_a   1.000
_cell.length_b   1.000
_cell.length_c   1.000
_cell.angle_alpha   90.00
_cell.angle_beta   90.00
_cell.angle_gamma   90.00
#
_symmetry.space_group_name_H-M   'P 1'
#
loop_
_entity.id
_entity.type
_entity.pdbx_description
1 polymer ?
#
loop_
_entity_poly.entity_id
_entity_poly.type
_entity_poly.pdbx_seq_one_letter_code
_entity_poly.pdbx_strand_id
1 'polypeptide(L)'
;MMSRNIIGVVENWRRAAFDYHRDHGRNFFTDFISVHDMLGLTVRHGSAVAIATLTPKKENEVVVMAKEMNKDYLQLLYAVLRTFLDDKKLYSFTMAMALPPLADTAKGMFYTPSNAIPAFTRIISRGRLSELRSDISALEMFTFFNVNSDPFALIKEIESSVHVRLRFHNTSAQHNANLTNL
;
A
#
# COMPACT_ATOMS: atom_id res chain seq x y z
N MET A 1 7.09 -25.99 -23.16
CA MET A 1 8.00 -25.07 -22.45
C MET A 1 7.15 -24.13 -21.60
N MET A 2 6.87 -24.48 -20.34
CA MET A 2 6.13 -23.58 -19.43
C MET A 2 7.04 -22.41 -19.07
N SER A 3 6.53 -21.18 -19.22
CA SER A 3 7.18 -19.98 -18.69
C SER A 3 7.46 -20.17 -17.20
N ARG A 4 8.74 -20.13 -16.81
CA ARG A 4 9.21 -20.11 -15.41
C ARG A 4 8.93 -18.78 -14.69
N ASN A 5 8.17 -17.88 -15.30
CA ASN A 5 7.81 -16.61 -14.70
C ASN A 5 6.51 -16.77 -13.92
N ILE A 6 6.60 -16.62 -12.59
CA ILE A 6 5.42 -16.44 -11.75
C ILE A 6 4.75 -15.14 -12.21
N ILE A 7 3.51 -15.20 -12.70
CA ILE A 7 2.76 -13.99 -13.10
C ILE A 7 1.82 -13.68 -11.94
N GLY A 8 2.22 -12.73 -11.10
CA GLY A 8 1.44 -12.30 -9.93
C GLY A 8 1.69 -10.83 -9.63
N VAL A 9 0.75 -10.19 -8.94
CA VAL A 9 0.82 -8.74 -8.63
C VAL A 9 2.12 -8.38 -7.91
N VAL A 10 2.56 -9.23 -6.98
CA VAL A 10 3.81 -9.04 -6.23
C VAL A 10 5.04 -9.09 -7.15
N GLU A 11 5.09 -10.08 -8.06
CA GLU A 11 6.19 -10.21 -9.02
C GLU A 11 6.18 -9.06 -10.05
N ASN A 12 5.01 -8.57 -10.45
CA ASN A 12 4.91 -7.39 -11.31
C ASN A 12 5.48 -6.14 -10.63
N TRP A 13 5.21 -5.92 -9.34
CA TRP A 13 5.79 -4.82 -8.58
C TRP A 13 7.30 -4.98 -8.42
N ARG A 14 7.79 -6.20 -8.16
CA ARG A 14 9.23 -6.50 -8.09
C ARG A 14 9.95 -6.24 -9.42
N ARG A 15 9.36 -6.69 -10.54
CA ARG A 15 9.92 -6.45 -11.89
C ARG A 15 9.94 -4.97 -12.24
N ALA A 16 8.84 -4.27 -11.99
CA ALA A 16 8.79 -2.81 -12.18
C ALA A 16 9.87 -2.11 -11.37
N ALA A 17 10.10 -2.52 -10.12
CA ALA A 17 11.17 -1.98 -9.29
C ALA A 17 12.57 -2.26 -9.87
N PHE A 18 12.81 -3.47 -10.38
CA PHE A 18 14.06 -3.85 -11.04
C PHE A 18 14.31 -3.02 -12.32
N ASP A 19 13.33 -2.93 -13.21
CA ASP A 19 13.44 -2.19 -14.46
C ASP A 19 13.62 -0.69 -14.19
N TYR A 20 12.86 -0.13 -13.25
CA TYR A 20 13.00 1.26 -12.84
C TYR A 20 14.40 1.58 -12.30
N HIS A 21 14.94 0.69 -11.45
CA HIS A 21 16.28 0.85 -10.92
C HIS A 21 17.35 0.71 -12.01
N ARG A 22 17.19 -0.24 -12.95
CA ARG A 22 18.10 -0.36 -14.10
C ARG A 22 18.14 0.91 -14.93
N ASP A 23 16.97 1.51 -15.18
CA ASP A 23 16.85 2.64 -16.11
C ASP A 23 17.18 3.99 -15.44
N HIS A 24 16.97 4.14 -14.12
CA HIS A 24 17.11 5.42 -13.41
C HIS A 24 18.09 5.41 -12.24
N GLY A 25 18.61 4.25 -11.82
CA GLY A 25 19.52 4.11 -10.68
C GLY A 25 18.90 4.37 -9.30
N ARG A 26 17.58 4.62 -9.22
CA ARG A 26 16.85 4.97 -8.00
C ARG A 26 15.96 3.83 -7.50
N ASN A 27 15.50 3.92 -6.25
CA ASN A 27 14.56 2.96 -5.68
C ASN A 27 13.12 3.32 -6.07
N PHE A 28 12.46 2.40 -6.77
CA PHE A 28 11.09 2.59 -7.27
C PHE A 28 10.08 2.94 -6.16
N PHE A 29 10.11 2.25 -5.03
CA PHE A 29 9.14 2.45 -3.95
C PHE A 29 9.34 3.77 -3.23
N THR A 30 10.60 4.20 -3.09
CA THR A 30 10.93 5.52 -2.54
C THR A 30 10.37 6.63 -3.44
N ASP A 31 10.64 6.58 -4.74
CA ASP A 31 10.11 7.58 -5.69
C ASP A 31 8.57 7.49 -5.80
N PHE A 32 7.98 6.30 -5.76
CA PHE A 32 6.54 6.10 -5.73
C PHE A 32 5.90 6.81 -4.52
N ILE A 33 6.49 6.65 -3.33
CA ILE A 33 6.03 7.33 -2.13
C ILE A 33 6.21 8.84 -2.26
N SER A 34 7.38 9.31 -2.70
CA SER A 34 7.66 10.74 -2.86
C SER A 34 6.66 11.43 -3.80
N VAL A 35 6.30 10.82 -4.92
CA VAL A 35 5.31 11.37 -5.85
C VAL A 35 3.94 11.51 -5.19
N HIS A 36 3.48 10.49 -4.46
CA HIS A 36 2.20 10.57 -3.76
C HIS A 36 2.25 11.58 -2.60
N ASP A 37 3.38 11.68 -1.92
CA ASP A 37 3.61 12.60 -0.79
C ASP A 37 3.53 14.06 -1.25
N MET A 38 4.17 14.38 -2.39
CA MET A 38 4.09 15.70 -3.02
C MET A 38 2.67 16.12 -3.40
N LEU A 39 1.78 15.14 -3.63
CA LEU A 39 0.37 15.38 -3.96
C LEU A 39 -0.53 15.38 -2.71
N GLY A 40 0.01 15.16 -1.52
CA GLY A 40 -0.79 15.05 -0.30
C GLY A 40 -1.65 13.78 -0.24
N LEU A 41 -1.21 12.70 -0.91
CA LEU A 41 -1.88 11.39 -0.95
C LEU A 41 -1.27 10.37 0.03
N THR A 42 -0.48 10.84 0.99
CA THR A 42 0.19 10.00 2.00
C THR A 42 -0.18 10.40 3.42
N VAL A 43 -0.22 9.42 4.31
CA VAL A 43 -0.30 9.60 5.77
C VAL A 43 0.78 8.73 6.39
N ARG A 44 1.60 9.31 7.27
CA ARG A 44 2.72 8.61 7.92
C ARG A 44 2.43 8.35 9.38
N HIS A 45 2.87 7.19 9.87
CA HIS A 45 2.93 6.88 11.29
C HIS A 45 4.23 6.12 11.55
N GLY A 46 5.12 6.74 12.32
CA GLY A 46 6.48 6.22 12.53
C GLY A 46 7.20 5.96 11.20
N SER A 47 7.64 4.73 11.00
CA SER A 47 8.33 4.24 9.79
C SER A 47 7.41 3.75 8.67
N ALA A 48 6.09 3.75 8.88
CA ALA A 48 5.11 3.29 7.90
C ALA A 48 4.39 4.46 7.20
N VAL A 49 3.92 4.19 5.97
CA VAL A 49 3.16 5.14 5.16
C VAL A 49 1.91 4.47 4.58
N ALA A 50 0.77 5.13 4.69
CA ALA A 50 -0.46 4.79 4.02
C ALA A 50 -0.62 5.72 2.82
N ILE A 51 -1.02 5.17 1.68
CA ILE A 51 -1.02 5.87 0.39
C ILE A 51 -2.36 5.62 -0.27
N ALA A 52 -3.11 6.67 -0.56
CA ALA A 52 -4.24 6.59 -1.47
C ALA A 52 -3.70 6.61 -2.90
N THR A 53 -3.85 5.49 -3.61
CA THR A 53 -3.20 5.32 -4.92
C THR A 53 -3.83 6.22 -6.00
N LEU A 54 -2.99 6.80 -6.85
CA LEU A 54 -3.43 7.54 -8.05
C LEU A 54 -3.95 6.65 -9.16
N THR A 55 -3.50 5.39 -9.20
CA THR A 55 -3.90 4.40 -10.22
C THR A 55 -4.61 3.22 -9.56
N PRO A 56 -5.78 3.44 -8.92
CA PRO A 56 -6.53 2.41 -8.24
C PRO A 56 -7.07 1.37 -9.23
N LYS A 57 -7.15 0.11 -8.79
CA LYS A 57 -7.83 -0.97 -9.51
C LYS A 57 -9.31 -1.04 -9.20
N LYS A 58 -9.74 -0.52 -8.04
CA LYS A 58 -11.15 -0.41 -7.65
C LYS A 58 -11.30 0.70 -6.62
N GLU A 59 -12.52 1.00 -6.18
CA GLU A 59 -12.77 2.14 -5.31
C GLU A 59 -12.03 2.06 -3.97
N ASN A 60 -11.67 3.23 -3.45
CA ASN A 60 -11.02 3.42 -2.15
C ASN A 60 -9.78 2.52 -1.94
N GLU A 61 -8.92 2.40 -2.94
CA GLU A 61 -7.69 1.62 -2.78
C GLU A 61 -6.64 2.36 -1.95
N VAL A 62 -6.13 1.67 -0.92
CA VAL A 62 -5.04 2.15 -0.06
C VAL A 62 -3.91 1.14 -0.07
N VAL A 63 -2.68 1.63 -0.17
CA VAL A 63 -1.47 0.83 0.03
C VAL A 63 -0.78 1.29 1.29
N VAL A 64 -0.62 0.39 2.27
CA VAL A 64 0.22 0.62 3.46
C VAL A 64 1.58 0.00 3.19
N MET A 65 2.66 0.76 3.37
CA MET A 65 4.03 0.32 3.12
C MET A 65 4.96 0.63 4.29
N ALA A 66 5.92 -0.26 4.52
CA ALA A 66 7.07 -0.07 5.38
C ALA A 66 8.21 -0.98 4.90
N LYS A 67 9.45 -0.74 5.35
CA LYS A 67 10.59 -1.57 4.95
C LYS A 67 10.35 -3.03 5.31
N GLU A 68 9.85 -3.23 6.53
CA GLU A 68 9.53 -4.52 7.13
C GLU A 68 8.21 -4.40 7.89
N MET A 69 7.58 -5.54 8.20
CA MET A 69 6.36 -5.58 8.99
C MET A 69 6.69 -5.35 10.47
N ASN A 70 6.69 -4.08 10.88
CA ASN A 70 6.98 -3.65 12.24
C ASN A 70 5.72 -3.14 12.97
N LYS A 71 5.88 -2.67 14.21
CA LYS A 71 4.77 -2.17 15.03
C LYS A 71 4.07 -0.97 14.40
N ASP A 72 4.84 -0.02 13.87
CA ASP A 72 4.29 1.18 13.22
C ASP A 72 3.40 0.80 12.03
N TYR A 73 3.86 -0.15 11.22
CA TYR A 73 3.12 -0.67 10.07
C TYR A 73 1.79 -1.31 10.49
N LEU A 74 1.80 -2.15 11.53
CA LEU A 74 0.59 -2.79 12.02
C LEU A 74 -0.38 -1.78 12.66
N GLN A 75 0.13 -0.77 13.37
CA GLN A 75 -0.68 0.31 13.93
C GLN A 75 -1.31 1.17 12.84
N LEU A 76 -0.55 1.51 11.80
CA LEU A 76 -1.07 2.26 10.67
C LEU A 76 -2.11 1.45 9.88
N LEU A 77 -1.83 0.17 9.63
CA LEU A 77 -2.79 -0.74 9.01
C LEU A 77 -4.08 -0.83 9.82
N TYR A 78 -3.99 -0.94 11.15
CA TYR A 78 -5.13 -0.90 12.05
C TYR A 78 -5.95 0.39 11.89
N ALA A 79 -5.29 1.56 11.84
CA ALA A 79 -5.98 2.83 11.65
C ALA A 79 -6.68 2.92 10.29
N VAL A 80 -6.05 2.42 9.21
CA VAL A 80 -6.69 2.36 7.89
C VAL A 80 -7.93 1.46 7.91
N LEU A 81 -7.84 0.27 8.49
CA LEU A 81 -8.99 -0.65 8.60
C LEU A 81 -10.12 -0.05 9.44
N ARG A 82 -9.79 0.67 10.52
CA ARG A 82 -10.79 1.40 11.32
C ARG A 82 -11.40 2.57 10.57
N THR A 83 -10.64 3.24 9.71
CA THR A 83 -11.18 4.27 8.82
C THR A 83 -12.23 3.67 7.87
N PHE A 84 -11.95 2.49 7.30
CA PHE A 84 -12.91 1.80 6.44
C PHE A 84 -14.19 1.44 7.20
N LEU A 85 -14.05 0.79 8.36
CA LEU A 85 -15.18 0.26 9.11
C LEU A 85 -15.98 1.34 9.84
N ASP A 86 -15.31 2.18 10.62
CA ASP A 86 -15.94 3.09 11.56
C ASP A 86 -16.28 4.44 10.91
N ASP A 87 -15.40 4.96 10.06
CA ASP A 87 -15.51 6.35 9.58
C ASP A 87 -16.23 6.38 8.21
N LYS A 88 -15.86 5.47 7.28
CA LYS A 88 -16.46 5.40 5.93
C LYS A 88 -17.55 4.35 5.75
N LYS A 89 -17.78 3.48 6.75
CA LYS A 89 -18.75 2.38 6.70
C LYS A 89 -18.60 1.46 5.48
N LEU A 90 -17.36 1.26 5.04
CA LEU A 90 -16.96 0.33 3.99
C LEU A 90 -16.75 -1.04 4.63
N TYR A 91 -17.82 -1.84 4.69
CA TYR A 91 -17.79 -3.16 5.33
C TYR A 91 -17.28 -4.27 4.41
N SER A 92 -17.35 -4.07 3.09
CA SER A 92 -16.87 -5.02 2.10
C SER A 92 -15.55 -4.51 1.52
N PHE A 93 -14.45 -5.14 1.91
CA PHE A 93 -13.13 -4.84 1.35
C PHE A 93 -12.30 -6.11 1.25
N THR A 94 -11.36 -6.11 0.32
CA THR A 94 -10.36 -7.16 0.15
C THR A 94 -9.00 -6.61 0.51
N MET A 95 -8.19 -7.43 1.19
CA MET A 95 -6.85 -7.07 1.59
C MET A 95 -5.88 -8.18 1.22
N ALA A 96 -4.72 -7.80 0.73
CA ALA A 96 -3.60 -8.72 0.50
C ALA A 96 -2.30 -8.08 1.00
N MET A 97 -1.47 -8.88 1.64
CA MET A 97 -0.18 -8.46 2.17
C MET A 97 0.94 -9.21 1.45
N ALA A 98 1.99 -8.48 1.08
CA ALA A 98 3.24 -9.03 0.61
C ALA A 98 4.35 -8.59 1.56
N LEU A 99 5.23 -9.53 1.89
CA LEU A 99 6.35 -9.31 2.81
C LEU A 99 7.68 -9.46 2.07
N PRO A 100 8.74 -8.81 2.57
CA PRO A 100 10.09 -9.07 2.09
C PRO A 100 10.44 -10.56 2.19
N PRO A 101 11.33 -11.08 1.33
CA PRO A 101 11.70 -12.49 1.34
C PRO A 101 12.32 -12.92 2.68
N LEU A 102 11.91 -14.10 3.17
CA LEU A 102 12.29 -14.63 4.49
C LEU A 102 13.77 -15.07 4.61
N ALA A 103 14.46 -15.39 3.51
CA ALA A 103 15.80 -15.96 3.53
C ALA A 103 16.78 -15.21 2.62
N ASP A 104 18.05 -15.15 3.03
CA ASP A 104 19.16 -14.60 2.23
C ASP A 104 19.39 -15.40 0.93
N THR A 105 18.98 -16.67 0.87
CA THR A 105 19.05 -17.50 -0.36
C THR A 105 18.13 -16.98 -1.48
N ALA A 106 17.05 -16.28 -1.17
CA ALA A 106 16.25 -15.59 -2.19
C ALA A 106 16.98 -14.35 -2.73
N LYS A 107 17.87 -13.74 -1.93
CA LYS A 107 18.61 -12.54 -2.29
C LYS A 107 19.70 -12.78 -3.36
N GLY A 108 20.14 -14.03 -3.53
CA GLY A 108 21.22 -14.37 -4.46
C GLY A 108 20.78 -14.63 -5.91
N MET A 109 19.55 -15.10 -6.14
CA MET A 109 19.15 -15.58 -7.48
C MET A 109 18.03 -14.76 -8.15
N PHE A 110 17.20 -14.06 -7.39
CA PHE A 110 16.09 -13.24 -7.94
C PHE A 110 15.90 -11.89 -7.23
N TYR A 111 16.37 -11.73 -5.99
CA TYR A 111 16.15 -10.52 -5.18
C TYR A 111 17.45 -9.75 -4.84
N THR A 112 17.85 -8.78 -5.64
CA THR A 112 18.92 -7.84 -5.26
C THR A 112 18.39 -6.80 -4.24
N PRO A 113 19.27 -6.14 -3.46
CA PRO A 113 18.86 -5.00 -2.62
C PRO A 113 18.08 -3.93 -3.40
N SER A 114 18.38 -3.78 -4.69
CA SER A 114 17.73 -2.83 -5.60
C SER A 114 16.35 -3.26 -6.12
N ASN A 115 15.96 -4.53 -5.99
CA ASN A 115 14.65 -5.03 -6.43
C ASN A 115 13.85 -5.71 -5.31
N ALA A 116 14.32 -5.59 -4.06
CA ALA A 116 13.60 -6.07 -2.89
C ALA A 116 12.26 -5.34 -2.75
N ILE A 117 11.20 -6.10 -2.52
CA ILE A 117 9.89 -5.53 -2.21
C ILE A 117 9.83 -5.13 -0.74
N PRO A 118 9.26 -3.96 -0.40
CA PRO A 118 8.95 -3.62 0.98
C PRO A 118 7.83 -4.51 1.52
N ALA A 119 7.61 -4.47 2.82
CA ALA A 119 6.34 -4.95 3.37
C ALA A 119 5.24 -4.00 2.88
N PHE A 120 4.25 -4.55 2.17
CA PHE A 120 3.11 -3.77 1.72
C PHE A 120 1.80 -4.52 1.87
N THR A 121 0.75 -3.78 2.19
CA THR A 121 -0.63 -4.26 2.21
C THR A 121 -1.47 -3.40 1.30
N ARG A 122 -2.17 -4.03 0.36
CA ARG A 122 -3.17 -3.38 -0.49
C ARG A 122 -4.54 -3.69 0.06
N ILE A 123 -5.34 -2.65 0.28
CA ILE A 123 -6.72 -2.72 0.75
C ILE A 123 -7.57 -2.06 -0.31
N ILE A 124 -8.63 -2.73 -0.71
CA ILE A 124 -9.50 -2.29 -1.81
C ILE A 124 -10.94 -2.48 -1.38
N SER A 125 -11.77 -1.43 -1.51
CA SER A 125 -13.20 -1.55 -1.24
C SER A 125 -13.90 -2.32 -2.35
N ARG A 126 -14.89 -3.13 -1.98
CA ARG A 126 -15.78 -3.87 -2.88
C ARG A 126 -17.15 -3.21 -2.99
N GLY A 127 -17.22 -1.91 -2.72
CA GLY A 127 -18.45 -1.13 -2.74
C GLY A 127 -19.44 -1.52 -1.64
N ARG A 128 -20.69 -1.06 -1.77
CA ARG A 128 -21.75 -1.39 -0.81
C ARG A 128 -22.31 -2.78 -1.10
N LEU A 129 -22.59 -3.54 -0.03
CA LEU A 129 -23.16 -4.89 -0.12
C LEU A 129 -24.52 -4.94 -0.85
N SER A 130 -25.26 -3.83 -0.85
CA SER A 130 -26.56 -3.71 -1.51
C SER A 130 -26.50 -3.24 -2.97
N GLU A 131 -25.30 -2.88 -3.47
CA GLU A 131 -25.15 -2.34 -4.82
C GLU A 131 -24.82 -3.44 -5.83
N LEU A 132 -25.58 -3.49 -6.92
CA LEU A 132 -25.37 -4.44 -8.02
C LEU A 132 -24.03 -4.22 -8.77
N ARG A 133 -23.43 -3.03 -8.65
CA ARG A 133 -22.19 -2.64 -9.35
C ARG A 133 -20.93 -2.80 -8.49
N SER A 134 -21.08 -3.41 -7.32
CA SER A 134 -20.00 -3.53 -6.35
C SER A 134 -19.03 -4.69 -6.68
N ASP A 135 -19.42 -5.57 -7.60
CA ASP A 135 -18.59 -6.67 -8.07
C ASP A 135 -17.64 -6.27 -9.21
N ILE A 136 -16.63 -7.12 -9.46
CA ILE A 136 -15.75 -7.00 -10.61
C ILE A 136 -16.52 -7.46 -11.85
N SER A 137 -16.79 -6.54 -12.76
CA SER A 137 -17.54 -6.83 -13.98
C SER A 137 -16.62 -7.18 -15.16
N ALA A 138 -17.23 -7.55 -16.29
CA ALA A 138 -16.52 -7.76 -17.54
C ALA A 138 -15.73 -6.51 -17.99
N LEU A 139 -16.18 -5.30 -17.60
CA LEU A 139 -15.46 -4.06 -17.90
C LEU A 139 -14.08 -4.07 -17.22
N GLU A 140 -14.02 -4.29 -15.91
CA GLU A 140 -12.74 -4.32 -15.19
C GLU A 140 -11.86 -5.51 -15.58
N MET A 141 -12.47 -6.64 -15.96
CA MET A 141 -11.71 -7.83 -16.39
C MET A 141 -11.06 -7.68 -17.76
N PHE A 142 -11.76 -7.07 -18.73
CA PHE A 142 -11.35 -7.13 -20.14
C PHE A 142 -11.05 -5.76 -20.77
N THR A 143 -11.36 -4.65 -20.11
CA THR A 143 -11.21 -3.32 -20.70
C THR A 143 -10.34 -2.40 -19.83
N PHE A 144 -10.93 -1.71 -18.85
CA PHE A 144 -10.26 -0.75 -17.99
C PHE A 144 -10.90 -0.71 -16.60
N PHE A 145 -10.14 -0.20 -15.63
CA PHE A 145 -10.62 0.00 -14.26
C PHE A 145 -11.42 1.30 -14.19
N ASN A 146 -12.71 1.22 -13.86
CA ASN A 146 -13.54 2.38 -13.59
C ASN A 146 -13.53 2.65 -12.08
N VAL A 147 -13.04 3.82 -11.68
CA VAL A 147 -12.94 4.20 -10.25
C VAL A 147 -13.61 5.54 -10.04
N ASN A 148 -14.70 5.53 -9.26
CA ASN A 148 -15.50 6.71 -8.94
C ASN A 148 -15.30 7.16 -7.48
N SER A 149 -14.10 6.95 -6.93
CA SER A 149 -13.73 7.40 -5.59
C SER A 149 -12.60 8.41 -5.66
N ASP A 150 -12.73 9.50 -4.92
CA ASP A 150 -11.68 10.52 -4.79
C ASP A 150 -10.59 10.06 -3.79
N PRO A 151 -9.34 9.84 -4.26
CA PRO A 151 -8.24 9.44 -3.37
C PRO A 151 -7.85 10.57 -2.39
N PHE A 152 -8.07 11.84 -2.72
CA PHE A 152 -7.76 12.98 -1.85
C PHE A 152 -8.75 13.09 -0.69
N ALA A 153 -10.03 12.76 -0.91
CA ALA A 153 -10.99 12.63 0.17
C ALA A 153 -10.67 11.43 1.07
N LEU A 154 -10.28 10.29 0.49
CA LEU A 154 -9.93 9.09 1.24
C LEU A 154 -8.75 9.31 2.18
N ILE A 155 -7.68 9.93 1.68
CA ILE A 155 -6.46 10.11 2.49
C ILE A 155 -6.69 11.05 3.68
N LYS A 156 -7.51 12.10 3.53
CA LYS A 156 -7.88 13.01 4.62
C LYS A 156 -8.64 12.33 5.75
N GLU A 157 -9.51 11.38 5.41
CA GLU A 157 -10.20 10.56 6.41
C GLU A 157 -9.23 9.66 7.16
N ILE A 158 -8.27 9.06 6.45
CA ILE A 158 -7.22 8.24 7.06
C ILE A 158 -6.34 9.08 7.99
N GLU A 159 -5.97 10.29 7.56
CA GLU A 159 -5.20 11.24 8.36
C GLU A 159 -5.91 11.57 9.67
N SER A 160 -7.20 11.91 9.58
CA SER A 160 -8.05 12.20 10.73
C SER A 160 -8.14 11.01 11.68
N SER A 161 -8.35 9.80 11.13
CA SER A 161 -8.41 8.55 11.89
C SER A 161 -7.09 8.22 12.59
N VAL A 162 -5.95 8.41 11.93
CA VAL A 162 -4.61 8.25 12.51
C VAL A 162 -4.39 9.23 13.65
N HIS A 163 -4.76 10.51 13.46
CA HIS A 163 -4.67 11.52 14.50
C HIS A 163 -5.49 11.16 15.74
N VAL A 164 -6.71 10.67 15.56
CA VAL A 164 -7.56 10.25 16.68
C VAL A 164 -6.99 8.99 17.33
N ARG A 165 -6.77 7.91 16.58
CA ARG A 165 -6.55 6.58 17.17
C ARG A 165 -5.11 6.34 17.64
N LEU A 166 -4.12 6.87 16.91
CA LEU A 166 -2.71 6.57 17.16
C LEU A 166 -2.01 7.60 18.03
N ARG A 167 -2.48 8.87 18.10
CA ARG A 167 -1.91 9.85 19.04
C ARG A 167 -2.24 9.55 20.50
N PHE A 168 -3.42 9.00 20.81
CA PHE A 168 -3.74 8.59 22.19
C PHE A 168 -2.91 7.40 22.71
N HIS A 169 -2.22 6.66 21.83
CA HIS A 169 -1.37 5.53 22.23
C HIS A 169 0.10 5.90 22.48
N ASN A 170 0.54 7.11 22.08
CA ASN A 170 1.96 7.49 22.06
C ASN A 170 2.42 8.34 23.27
N THR A 171 1.61 8.44 24.34
CA THR A 171 2.00 9.18 25.57
C THR A 171 3.12 8.49 26.38
N SER A 172 3.66 7.35 25.92
CA SER A 172 4.66 6.57 26.68
C SER A 172 5.99 6.32 25.97
N ALA A 173 6.22 6.81 24.75
CA ALA A 173 7.47 6.52 24.04
C ALA A 173 7.81 7.56 22.95
N GLN A 174 8.27 8.74 23.36
CA GLN A 174 9.09 9.58 22.51
C GLN A 174 10.56 9.43 22.90
N HIS A 175 11.28 8.54 22.21
CA HIS A 175 12.72 8.67 22.08
C HIS A 175 13.19 8.14 20.72
N ASN A 176 13.72 9.07 19.92
CA ASN A 176 14.58 8.90 18.75
C ASN A 176 13.94 8.60 17.39
N ALA A 177 13.69 9.68 16.66
CA ALA A 177 13.65 9.72 15.20
C ALA A 177 15.06 9.56 14.60
N ASN A 178 15.17 8.75 13.55
CA ASN A 178 16.17 8.83 12.47
C ASN A 178 15.62 7.99 11.30
N LEU A 179 15.03 8.64 10.29
CA LEU A 179 15.65 9.09 9.03
C LEU A 179 15.81 7.96 7.99
N THR A 180 15.03 8.12 6.91
CA THR A 180 15.37 7.84 5.50
C THR A 180 16.05 6.51 5.19
N ASN A 181 15.25 5.51 4.81
CA ASN A 181 15.41 4.69 3.59
C ASN A 181 14.46 3.49 3.66
N LEU A 182 13.57 3.39 2.67
CA LEU A 182 12.89 2.14 2.33
C LEU A 182 13.76 1.38 1.33
#